data_AF-A0A6P0NHF4-F1
#
_entry.id   AF-A0A6P0NHF4-F1
#
_cell.length_a   1.000
_cell.length_b   1.000
_cell.length_c   1.000
_cell.angle_alpha   90.00
_cell.angle_beta   90.00
_cell.angle_gamma   90.00
#
_symmetry.space_group_name_H-M   'P 1'
#
loop_
_entity.id
_entity.type
_entity.pdbx_description
1 polymer ?
#
loop_
_entity_poly.entity_id
_entity_poly.type
_entity_poly.pdbx_seq_one_letter_code
_entity_poly.pdbx_strand_id
1 'polypeptide(L)'
;DYPETTGLLDYQKFISTYKGIPGLVTGYCFNDNRGSNRFKACDRLISVSLATANLGSKLTEFHLMTGQAQTLKTASGLFWQWQRISQTNELLQDGFRLRTQHRSEQPLEWYILSNQLDQGQIATLKATFPGCTVEVIPIIKLAPDAAPKGIQAEQSLVQTLYAQISAGKKATIDSIATQVGRTKGRLSQIAKTLNPEGFRAVKKSLVLLYQALESKTKLSELTEDLKAIALEYLPSVAQALLQNELSTVEAL
;
A
#
# COMPACT_ATOMS: atom_id res chain seq x y z
N ASP A 1 1.68 32.67 6.69
CA ASP A 1 1.60 31.79 5.50
C ASP A 1 2.97 31.35 5.07
N TYR A 2 3.51 30.32 5.74
CA TYR A 2 4.65 29.60 5.18
C TYR A 2 4.09 28.60 4.16
N PRO A 3 4.61 28.51 2.94
CA PRO A 3 4.22 27.43 2.04
C PRO A 3 4.49 26.10 2.75
N GLU A 4 3.50 25.21 2.79
CA GLU A 4 3.63 23.89 3.42
C GLU A 4 4.93 23.24 2.95
N THR A 5 5.88 23.02 3.88
CA THR A 5 7.18 22.48 3.49
C THR A 5 7.18 20.98 3.68
N THR A 6 7.53 20.27 2.61
CA THR A 6 7.57 18.81 2.60
C THR A 6 9.00 18.33 2.74
N GLY A 7 9.23 17.49 3.74
CA GLY A 7 10.47 16.75 3.89
C GLY A 7 10.44 15.46 3.08
N LEU A 8 11.57 15.08 2.49
CA LEU A 8 11.75 13.77 1.87
C LEU A 8 13.06 13.12 2.33
N LEU A 9 12.97 11.85 2.68
CA LEU A 9 14.05 10.99 3.09
C LEU A 9 14.13 9.77 2.18
N ASP A 10 15.33 9.52 1.67
CA ASP A 10 15.63 8.36 0.83
C ASP A 10 17.11 7.96 0.99
N TYR A 11 17.54 6.90 0.33
CA TYR A 11 18.95 6.60 0.19
C TYR A 11 19.68 7.70 -0.59
N GLN A 12 20.91 8.00 -0.15
CA GLN A 12 21.75 9.05 -0.73
C GLN A 12 21.81 9.03 -2.27
N LYS A 13 21.90 7.83 -2.86
CA LYS A 13 21.98 7.62 -4.31
C LYS A 13 20.76 8.11 -5.10
N PHE A 14 19.61 8.29 -4.45
CA PHE A 14 18.37 8.74 -5.10
C PHE A 14 18.06 10.21 -4.86
N ILE A 15 18.76 10.87 -3.92
CA ILE A 15 18.47 12.26 -3.56
C ILE A 15 18.60 13.23 -4.74
N SER A 16 19.53 12.97 -5.65
CA SER A 16 19.71 13.79 -6.86
C SER A 16 18.48 13.76 -7.78
N THR A 17 17.67 12.71 -7.75
CA THR A 17 16.47 12.56 -8.57
C THR A 17 15.38 13.57 -8.19
N TYR A 18 15.40 14.06 -6.96
CA TYR A 18 14.41 15.00 -6.44
C TYR A 18 14.82 16.47 -6.61
N LYS A 19 15.97 16.74 -7.25
CA LYS A 19 16.42 18.12 -7.50
C LYS A 19 15.43 18.84 -8.42
N GLY A 20 15.06 20.07 -8.03
CA GLY A 20 14.17 20.92 -8.82
C GLY A 20 12.70 20.84 -8.43
N ILE A 21 12.33 20.01 -7.45
CA ILE A 21 10.98 20.02 -6.86
C ILE A 21 10.88 21.21 -5.89
N PRO A 22 10.05 22.24 -6.17
CA PRO A 22 9.94 23.42 -5.31
C PRO A 22 9.38 23.06 -3.92
N GLY A 23 9.92 23.67 -2.87
CA GLY A 23 9.44 23.46 -1.49
C GLY A 23 9.81 22.10 -0.86
N LEU A 24 10.59 21.27 -1.56
CA LEU A 24 11.03 19.97 -1.07
C LEU A 24 12.36 20.09 -0.33
N VAL A 25 12.36 19.77 0.96
CA VAL A 25 13.56 19.64 1.78
C VAL A 25 14.01 18.18 1.72
N THR A 26 15.19 17.90 1.16
CA THR A 26 15.69 16.54 1.03
C THR A 26 16.78 16.22 2.06
N GLY A 27 16.82 14.97 2.52
CA GLY A 27 17.90 14.41 3.33
C GLY A 27 18.01 12.91 3.08
N TYR A 28 19.05 12.28 3.64
CA TYR A 28 19.30 10.86 3.38
C TYR A 28 19.41 10.01 4.64
N CYS A 29 18.91 8.78 4.51
CA CYS A 29 18.91 7.77 5.56
C CYS A 29 20.33 7.51 6.09
N PHE A 30 20.43 7.23 7.38
CA PHE A 30 21.63 6.94 8.17
C PHE A 30 22.62 8.09 8.41
N ASN A 31 22.42 9.25 7.77
CA ASN A 31 23.24 10.44 8.01
C ASN A 31 22.46 11.56 8.69
N ASP A 32 21.25 11.84 8.20
CA ASP A 32 20.37 12.84 8.82
C ASP A 32 19.63 12.31 10.06
N ASN A 33 20.00 11.11 10.54
CA ASN A 33 19.25 10.35 11.56
C ASN A 33 19.51 10.82 13.00
N ARG A 34 20.63 11.51 13.29
CA ARG A 34 21.00 11.92 14.66
C ARG A 34 21.33 13.41 14.72
N GLY A 35 20.51 14.18 15.43
CA GLY A 35 20.76 15.60 15.71
C GLY A 35 20.50 16.56 14.54
N SER A 36 20.10 16.06 13.36
CA SER A 36 19.72 16.92 12.24
C SER A 36 18.39 17.60 12.49
N ASN A 37 18.39 18.93 12.45
CA ASN A 37 17.19 19.77 12.57
C ASN A 37 16.61 20.14 11.21
N ARG A 38 17.02 19.45 10.14
CA ARG A 38 16.66 19.78 8.76
C ARG A 38 15.16 19.81 8.51
N PHE A 39 14.42 18.85 9.09
CA PHE A 39 12.99 18.67 8.86
C PHE A 39 12.11 19.31 9.95
N LYS A 40 12.69 20.07 10.89
CA LYS A 40 11.95 20.62 12.05
C LYS A 40 10.79 21.55 11.66
N ALA A 41 10.92 22.19 10.50
CA ALA A 41 9.96 23.16 9.98
C ALA A 41 9.01 22.54 8.94
N CYS A 42 9.20 21.26 8.59
CA CYS A 42 8.34 20.56 7.65
C CYS A 42 7.04 20.14 8.32
N ASP A 43 5.94 20.29 7.62
CA ASP A 43 4.61 19.83 8.09
C ASP A 43 4.35 18.39 7.67
N ARG A 44 4.99 17.99 6.57
CA ARG A 44 4.91 16.64 6.00
C ARG A 44 6.30 16.02 5.90
N LEU A 45 6.38 14.71 6.12
CA LEU A 45 7.58 13.93 5.86
C LEU A 45 7.24 12.72 4.99
N ILE A 46 8.03 12.48 3.96
CA ILE A 46 7.96 11.29 3.11
C ILE A 46 9.22 10.46 3.36
N SER A 47 9.06 9.29 3.95
CA SER A 47 10.12 8.28 4.08
C SER A 47 10.00 7.26 2.94
N VAL A 48 11.00 7.22 2.06
CA VAL A 48 11.05 6.27 0.95
C VAL A 48 11.80 5.01 1.37
N SER A 49 11.10 3.87 1.29
CA SER A 49 11.53 2.55 1.74
C SER A 49 11.81 2.45 3.25
N LEU A 50 12.00 1.22 3.73
CA LEU A 50 12.57 1.01 5.05
C LEU A 50 14.09 1.16 4.96
N ALA A 51 14.63 2.13 5.71
CA ALA A 51 16.07 2.31 5.84
C ALA A 51 16.68 0.99 6.37
N THR A 52 17.40 0.30 5.49
CA THR A 52 18.02 -1.00 5.78
C THR A 52 19.51 -0.86 5.60
N ALA A 53 20.23 -0.97 6.72
CA ALA A 53 21.68 -1.02 6.69
C ALA A 53 22.16 -2.28 5.94
N ASN A 54 23.44 -2.30 5.57
CA ASN A 54 24.04 -3.46 4.93
C ASN A 54 23.81 -4.73 5.78
N LEU A 55 23.14 -5.74 5.20
CA LEU A 55 22.78 -6.95 5.94
C LEU A 55 24.00 -7.78 6.38
N GLY A 56 25.11 -7.71 5.64
CA GLY A 56 26.37 -8.32 6.06
C GLY A 56 26.94 -7.65 7.31
N SER A 57 26.95 -6.31 7.35
CA SER A 57 27.33 -5.56 8.55
C SER A 57 26.41 -5.87 9.73
N LYS A 58 25.10 -6.03 9.49
CA LYS A 58 24.12 -6.42 10.51
C LYS A 58 24.32 -7.84 11.02
N LEU A 59 24.72 -8.79 10.17
CA LEU A 59 25.12 -10.13 10.62
C LEU A 59 26.36 -10.09 11.51
N THR A 60 27.36 -9.29 11.16
CA THR A 60 28.54 -9.10 12.02
C THR A 60 28.16 -8.49 13.36
N GLU A 61 27.31 -7.46 13.37
CA GLU A 61 26.80 -6.85 14.60
C GLU A 61 26.07 -7.87 15.47
N PHE A 62 25.16 -8.65 14.89
CA PHE A 62 24.44 -9.71 15.59
C PHE A 62 25.38 -10.78 16.14
N HIS A 63 26.37 -11.21 15.36
CA HIS A 63 27.37 -12.17 15.79
C HIS A 63 28.19 -11.67 16.98
N LEU A 64 28.64 -10.40 16.95
CA LEU A 64 29.38 -9.79 18.05
C LEU A 64 28.55 -9.71 19.34
N MET A 65 27.24 -9.45 19.23
CA MET A 65 26.37 -9.35 20.40
C MET A 65 25.95 -10.69 20.98
N THR A 66 25.79 -11.72 20.15
CA THR A 66 25.19 -13.01 20.56
C THR A 66 26.16 -14.18 20.56
N GLY A 67 27.34 -14.02 19.98
CA GLY A 67 28.30 -15.09 19.69
C GLY A 67 27.89 -16.01 18.54
N GLN A 68 26.72 -15.82 17.91
CA GLN A 68 26.20 -16.73 16.89
C GLN A 68 26.63 -16.32 15.48
N ALA A 69 27.55 -17.06 14.88
CA ALA A 69 27.97 -16.82 13.50
C ALA A 69 26.91 -17.36 12.53
N GLN A 70 26.44 -16.51 11.62
CA GLN A 70 25.39 -16.87 10.65
C GLN A 70 25.69 -16.26 9.28
N THR A 71 25.10 -16.84 8.24
CA THR A 71 25.13 -16.28 6.88
C THR A 71 23.72 -15.88 6.48
N LEU A 72 23.54 -15.00 5.49
CA LEU A 72 22.20 -14.61 5.04
C LEU A 72 21.36 -15.78 4.53
N LYS A 73 22.01 -16.85 4.03
CA LYS A 73 21.34 -18.07 3.56
C LYS A 73 20.84 -18.94 4.72
N THR A 74 21.50 -18.87 5.87
CA THR A 74 21.24 -19.70 7.04
C THR A 74 20.80 -18.88 8.26
N ALA A 75 20.41 -17.63 8.02
CA ALA A 75 20.08 -16.69 9.07
C ALA A 75 18.84 -17.18 9.83
N SER A 76 19.00 -17.29 11.14
CA SER A 76 17.97 -17.73 12.06
C SER A 76 16.79 -16.75 12.12
N GLY A 77 15.63 -17.24 12.57
CA GLY A 77 14.48 -16.37 12.86
C GLY A 77 14.81 -15.28 13.89
N LEU A 78 15.70 -15.55 14.85
CA LEU A 78 16.15 -14.58 15.85
C LEU A 78 16.89 -13.39 15.21
N PHE A 79 17.78 -13.66 14.24
CA PHE A 79 18.44 -12.60 13.49
C PHE A 79 17.43 -11.70 12.76
N TRP A 80 16.47 -12.30 12.06
CA TRP A 80 15.46 -11.54 11.32
C TRP A 80 14.52 -10.74 12.23
N GLN A 81 14.17 -11.28 13.39
CA GLN A 81 13.39 -10.56 14.40
C GLN A 81 14.19 -9.37 14.95
N TRP A 82 15.45 -9.59 15.31
CA TRP A 82 16.34 -8.51 15.77
C TRP A 82 16.51 -7.43 14.70
N GLN A 83 16.75 -7.81 13.45
CA GLN A 83 16.87 -6.88 12.32
C GLN A 83 15.60 -6.07 12.11
N ARG A 84 14.43 -6.69 12.25
CA ARG A 84 13.12 -6.02 12.13
C ARG A 84 12.90 -4.99 13.24
N ILE A 85 13.30 -5.31 14.47
CA ILE A 85 13.28 -4.35 15.58
C ILE A 85 14.22 -3.18 15.27
N SER A 86 15.44 -3.46 14.78
CA SER A 86 16.38 -2.41 14.37
C SER A 86 15.82 -1.51 13.27
N GLN A 87 15.17 -2.07 12.23
CA GLN A 87 14.53 -1.29 11.17
C GLN A 87 13.37 -0.45 11.69
N THR A 88 12.57 -1.00 12.60
CA THR A 88 11.44 -0.29 13.22
C THR A 88 11.92 0.90 14.03
N ASN A 89 13.02 0.76 14.77
CA ASN A 89 13.62 1.86 15.53
C ASN A 89 14.15 2.98 14.61
N GLU A 90 14.74 2.64 13.47
CA GLU A 90 15.15 3.64 12.47
C GLU A 90 13.94 4.33 11.84
N LEU A 91 12.88 3.58 11.55
CA LEU A 91 11.63 4.15 11.04
C LEU A 91 10.99 5.12 12.05
N LEU A 92 10.95 4.77 13.33
CA LEU A 92 10.49 5.68 14.39
C LEU A 92 11.30 6.98 14.44
N GLN A 93 12.63 6.88 14.27
CA GLN A 93 13.49 8.06 14.22
C GLN A 93 13.13 8.98 13.04
N ASP A 94 12.71 8.45 11.89
CA ASP A 94 12.24 9.28 10.78
C ASP A 94 11.04 10.14 11.22
N GLY A 95 10.00 9.54 11.80
CA GLY A 95 8.83 10.26 12.29
C GLY A 95 9.19 11.34 13.31
N PHE A 96 10.12 11.07 14.22
CA PHE A 96 10.59 12.06 15.20
C PHE A 96 11.36 13.25 14.60
N ARG A 97 11.81 13.20 13.32
CA ARG A 97 12.46 14.35 12.66
C ARG A 97 11.51 15.52 12.42
N LEU A 98 10.21 15.26 12.36
CA LEU A 98 9.17 16.29 12.33
C LEU A 98 9.04 17.03 13.67
N ARG A 99 9.73 16.57 14.73
CA ARG A 99 9.64 17.11 16.10
C ARG A 99 8.21 17.09 16.62
N THR A 100 7.47 16.02 16.32
CA THR A 100 6.06 15.84 16.69
C THR A 100 5.81 16.07 18.18
N GLN A 101 6.74 15.69 19.05
CA GLN A 101 6.66 15.89 20.50
C GLN A 101 6.63 17.37 20.93
N HIS A 102 7.09 18.29 20.09
CA HIS A 102 7.11 19.74 20.35
C HIS A 102 6.03 20.49 19.56
N ARG A 103 5.25 19.77 18.75
CA ARG A 103 4.27 20.33 17.80
C ARG A 103 2.94 19.58 17.90
N SER A 104 2.54 19.20 19.11
CA SER A 104 1.37 18.35 19.38
C SER A 104 0.03 18.95 18.92
N GLU A 105 -0.03 20.28 18.74
CA GLU A 105 -1.22 20.99 18.29
C GLU A 105 -1.29 21.17 16.77
N GLN A 106 -0.25 20.77 16.04
CA GLN A 106 -0.17 20.95 14.59
C GLN A 106 -0.48 19.64 13.87
N PRO A 107 -1.29 19.67 12.79
CA PRO A 107 -1.53 18.49 11.98
C PRO A 107 -0.26 18.18 11.19
N LEU A 108 0.49 17.17 11.64
CA LEU A 108 1.70 16.69 10.97
C LEU A 108 1.41 15.37 10.26
N GLU A 109 1.90 15.25 9.04
CA GLU A 109 1.68 14.06 8.21
C GLU A 109 3.00 13.34 7.94
N TRP A 110 2.99 12.02 8.11
CA TRP A 110 4.14 11.18 7.81
C TRP A 110 3.74 10.04 6.89
N TYR A 111 4.26 10.08 5.67
CA TYR A 111 4.07 9.08 4.65
C TYR A 111 5.24 8.12 4.62
N ILE A 112 4.95 6.83 4.69
CA ILE A 112 5.96 5.78 4.57
C ILE A 112 5.70 5.00 3.29
N LEU A 113 6.57 5.17 2.30
CA LEU A 113 6.46 4.49 1.01
C LEU A 113 7.25 3.18 1.07
N SER A 114 6.58 2.06 1.34
CA SER A 114 7.23 0.76 1.47
C SER A 114 6.33 -0.39 1.03
N ASN A 115 6.93 -1.45 0.49
CA ASN A 115 6.30 -2.75 0.24
C ASN A 115 6.74 -3.83 1.24
N GLN A 116 7.45 -3.44 2.30
CA GLN A 116 8.09 -4.35 3.27
C GLN A 116 7.58 -4.19 4.71
N LEU A 117 6.70 -3.22 4.96
CA LEU A 117 6.09 -3.04 6.27
C LEU A 117 5.16 -4.20 6.60
N ASP A 118 5.38 -4.81 7.77
CA ASP A 118 4.47 -5.83 8.29
C ASP A 118 3.52 -5.28 9.38
N GLN A 119 2.51 -6.09 9.71
CA GLN A 119 1.48 -5.75 10.72
C GLN A 119 2.05 -5.46 12.11
N GLY A 120 3.12 -6.15 12.52
CA GLY A 120 3.77 -5.93 13.82
C GLY A 120 4.47 -4.58 13.89
N GLN A 121 5.12 -4.17 12.80
CA GLN A 121 5.70 -2.84 12.68
C GLN A 121 4.63 -1.75 12.70
N ILE A 122 3.54 -1.92 11.94
CA ILE A 122 2.39 -0.99 11.95
C ILE A 122 1.80 -0.85 13.36
N ALA A 123 1.64 -1.97 14.08
CA ALA A 123 1.16 -1.96 15.47
C ALA A 123 2.12 -1.20 16.40
N THR A 124 3.43 -1.36 16.22
CA THR A 124 4.45 -0.64 16.99
C THR A 124 4.41 0.87 16.73
N LEU A 125 4.21 1.28 15.47
CA LEU A 125 4.03 2.69 15.11
C LEU A 125 2.80 3.29 15.80
N LYS A 126 1.64 2.59 15.74
CA LYS A 126 0.40 3.01 16.42
C LYS A 126 0.59 3.14 17.93
N ALA A 127 1.29 2.19 18.55
CA ALA A 127 1.58 2.25 19.99
C ALA A 127 2.50 3.42 20.36
N THR A 128 3.45 3.78 19.48
CA THR A 128 4.38 4.89 19.70
C THR A 128 3.71 6.25 19.50
N PHE A 129 2.74 6.33 18.60
CA PHE A 129 1.98 7.53 18.27
C PHE A 129 0.47 7.33 18.53
N PRO A 130 0.04 7.23 19.80
CA PRO A 130 -1.34 6.80 20.15
C PRO A 130 -2.44 7.78 19.71
N GLY A 131 -2.09 9.05 19.45
CA GLY A 131 -3.02 10.07 18.95
C GLY A 131 -3.09 10.19 17.43
N CYS A 132 -2.35 9.36 16.68
CA CYS A 132 -2.28 9.44 15.23
C CYS A 132 -3.25 8.47 14.55
N THR A 133 -3.87 8.94 13.47
CA THR A 133 -4.56 8.07 12.51
C THR A 133 -3.52 7.41 11.62
N VAL A 134 -3.58 6.08 11.48
CA VAL A 134 -2.67 5.32 10.61
C VAL A 134 -3.48 4.60 9.56
N GLU A 135 -3.24 4.96 8.30
CA GLU A 135 -3.89 4.41 7.12
C GLU A 135 -2.87 3.74 6.20
N VAL A 136 -3.28 2.61 5.59
CA VAL A 136 -2.48 1.92 4.57
C VAL A 136 -3.15 2.16 3.23
N ILE A 137 -2.54 3.02 2.41
CA ILE A 137 -3.10 3.42 1.12
C ILE A 137 -2.32 2.71 0.00
N PRO A 138 -3.00 1.95 -0.87
CA PRO A 138 -2.35 1.38 -2.06
C PRO A 138 -1.81 2.49 -2.97
N ILE A 139 -0.57 2.34 -3.45
CA ILE A 139 0.08 3.36 -4.30
C ILE A 139 -0.72 3.71 -5.54
N ILE A 140 -1.46 2.74 -6.09
CA ILE A 140 -2.31 2.92 -7.27
C ILE A 140 -3.42 3.98 -7.05
N LYS A 141 -3.85 4.22 -5.80
CA LYS A 141 -4.83 5.27 -5.49
C LYS A 141 -4.22 6.68 -5.48
N LEU A 142 -2.91 6.80 -5.24
CA LEU A 142 -2.21 8.08 -5.13
C LEU A 142 -1.47 8.45 -6.42
N ALA A 143 -0.77 7.47 -7.01
CA ALA A 143 0.06 7.63 -8.20
C ALA A 143 -0.12 6.40 -9.11
N PRO A 144 -1.21 6.35 -9.90
CA PRO A 144 -1.53 5.20 -10.74
C PRO A 144 -0.36 4.80 -11.67
N ASP A 145 0.29 5.79 -12.27
CA ASP A 145 1.39 5.59 -13.23
C ASP A 145 2.67 5.06 -12.58
N ALA A 146 2.84 5.25 -11.27
CA ALA A 146 3.97 4.72 -10.52
C ALA A 146 3.76 3.30 -9.99
N ALA A 147 2.52 2.78 -10.04
CA ALA A 147 2.22 1.44 -9.57
C ALA A 147 2.86 0.34 -10.47
N PRO A 148 3.05 -0.88 -9.96
CA PRO A 148 3.49 -2.00 -10.79
C PRO A 148 2.61 -2.21 -12.03
N LYS A 149 3.22 -2.41 -13.20
CA LYS A 149 2.50 -2.59 -14.48
C LYS A 149 1.42 -3.69 -14.45
N GLY A 150 1.59 -4.70 -13.61
CA GLY A 150 0.58 -5.74 -13.38
C GLY A 150 -0.67 -5.18 -12.71
N ILE A 151 -0.50 -4.48 -11.58
CA ILE A 151 -1.57 -3.83 -10.82
C ILE A 151 -2.29 -2.77 -11.68
N GLN A 152 -1.54 -1.96 -12.43
CA GLN A 152 -2.14 -1.01 -13.37
C GLN A 152 -3.06 -1.71 -14.39
N ALA A 153 -2.58 -2.81 -14.97
CA ALA A 153 -3.34 -3.54 -15.98
C ALA A 153 -4.58 -4.23 -15.40
N GLU A 154 -4.48 -4.77 -14.18
CA GLU A 154 -5.60 -5.31 -13.41
C GLU A 154 -6.65 -4.23 -13.16
N GLN A 155 -6.24 -3.06 -12.67
CA GLN A 155 -7.15 -1.94 -12.40
C GLN A 155 -7.81 -1.44 -13.69
N SER A 156 -7.05 -1.26 -14.79
CA SER A 156 -7.62 -0.85 -16.08
C SER A 156 -8.64 -1.87 -16.59
N LEU A 157 -8.38 -3.17 -16.43
CA LEU A 157 -9.31 -4.23 -16.79
C LEU A 157 -10.62 -4.11 -15.99
N VAL A 158 -10.51 -4.02 -14.66
CA VAL A 158 -11.67 -3.96 -13.74
C VAL A 158 -12.48 -2.68 -13.98
N GLN A 159 -11.85 -1.52 -14.06
CA GLN A 159 -12.52 -0.23 -14.30
C GLN A 159 -13.23 -0.20 -15.64
N THR A 160 -12.59 -0.67 -16.71
CA THR A 160 -13.21 -0.69 -18.05
C THR A 160 -14.39 -1.67 -18.08
N LEU A 161 -14.25 -2.82 -17.42
CA LEU A 161 -15.32 -3.82 -17.31
C LEU A 161 -16.51 -3.28 -16.53
N TYR A 162 -16.26 -2.61 -15.41
CA TYR A 162 -17.27 -1.91 -14.62
C TYR A 162 -17.97 -0.80 -15.40
N ALA A 163 -17.23 0.05 -16.11
CA ALA A 163 -17.79 1.13 -16.93
C ALA A 163 -18.72 0.60 -18.04
N GLN A 164 -18.40 -0.56 -18.63
CA GLN A 164 -19.29 -1.18 -19.61
C GLN A 164 -20.53 -1.81 -18.96
N ILE A 165 -20.38 -2.45 -17.81
CA ILE A 165 -21.51 -3.05 -17.05
C ILE A 165 -22.50 -1.96 -16.61
N SER A 166 -21.99 -0.89 -15.98
CA SER A 166 -22.81 0.24 -15.50
C SER A 166 -23.51 0.98 -16.64
N ALA A 167 -22.86 1.10 -17.81
CA ALA A 167 -23.48 1.67 -19.01
C ALA A 167 -24.46 0.72 -19.73
N GLY A 168 -24.76 -0.47 -19.18
CA GLY A 168 -25.64 -1.48 -19.81
C GLY A 168 -25.09 -2.07 -21.11
N LYS A 169 -23.80 -1.93 -21.39
CA LYS A 169 -23.15 -2.42 -22.61
C LYS A 169 -22.71 -3.87 -22.47
N LYS A 170 -22.70 -4.60 -23.58
CA LYS A 170 -22.22 -5.99 -23.61
C LYS A 170 -20.70 -6.04 -23.41
N ALA A 171 -20.28 -6.31 -22.18
CA ALA A 171 -18.85 -6.43 -21.88
C ALA A 171 -18.24 -7.74 -22.38
N THR A 172 -17.59 -7.71 -23.53
CA THR A 172 -16.84 -8.82 -24.11
C THR A 172 -15.34 -8.57 -23.96
N ILE A 173 -14.54 -9.64 -23.82
CA ILE A 173 -13.09 -9.51 -23.69
C ILE A 173 -12.46 -8.76 -24.88
N ASP A 174 -13.03 -8.90 -26.08
CA ASP A 174 -12.56 -8.20 -27.28
C ASP A 174 -12.86 -6.69 -27.20
N SER A 175 -14.05 -6.30 -26.72
CA SER A 175 -14.38 -4.88 -26.52
C SER A 175 -13.51 -4.21 -25.45
N ILE A 176 -13.18 -4.94 -24.38
CA ILE A 176 -12.30 -4.45 -23.30
C ILE A 176 -10.85 -4.36 -23.80
N ALA A 177 -10.39 -5.36 -24.57
CA ALA A 177 -9.06 -5.36 -25.19
C ALA A 177 -8.82 -4.10 -26.03
N THR A 178 -9.78 -3.73 -26.86
CA THR A 178 -9.71 -2.51 -27.68
C THR A 178 -9.63 -1.24 -26.83
N GLN A 179 -10.44 -1.13 -25.77
CA GLN A 179 -10.48 0.07 -24.93
C GLN A 179 -9.24 0.22 -24.04
N VAL A 180 -8.73 -0.89 -23.50
CA VAL A 180 -7.52 -0.89 -22.66
C VAL A 180 -6.24 -0.80 -23.50
N GLY A 181 -6.32 -0.99 -24.82
CA GLY A 181 -5.16 -1.01 -25.72
C GLY A 181 -4.26 -2.22 -25.50
N ARG A 182 -4.83 -3.39 -25.18
CA ARG A 182 -4.09 -4.63 -24.90
C ARG A 182 -4.65 -5.81 -25.67
N THR A 183 -3.84 -6.84 -25.90
CA THR A 183 -4.30 -8.05 -26.59
C THR A 183 -5.27 -8.86 -25.72
N LYS A 184 -6.22 -9.55 -26.36
CA LYS A 184 -7.15 -10.48 -25.71
C LYS A 184 -6.44 -11.53 -24.84
N GLY A 185 -5.35 -12.12 -25.36
CA GLY A 185 -4.56 -13.10 -24.64
C GLY A 185 -3.97 -12.54 -23.35
N ARG A 186 -3.47 -11.29 -23.38
CA ARG A 186 -2.94 -10.63 -22.19
C ARG A 186 -4.03 -10.32 -21.17
N LEU A 187 -5.20 -9.84 -21.59
CA LEU A 187 -6.33 -9.64 -20.69
C LEU A 187 -6.84 -10.95 -20.07
N SER A 188 -6.82 -12.06 -20.81
CA SER A 188 -7.18 -13.37 -20.28
C SER A 188 -6.21 -13.83 -19.19
N GLN A 189 -4.90 -13.62 -19.38
CA GLN A 189 -3.88 -13.88 -18.35
C GLN A 189 -4.10 -13.02 -17.10
N ILE A 190 -4.37 -11.72 -17.28
CA ILE A 190 -4.65 -10.80 -16.18
C ILE A 190 -5.95 -11.21 -15.44
N ALA A 191 -7.00 -11.58 -16.17
CA ALA A 191 -8.22 -12.04 -15.52
C ALA A 191 -8.00 -13.30 -14.66
N LYS A 192 -7.04 -14.16 -15.04
CA LYS A 192 -6.65 -15.34 -14.27
C LYS A 192 -5.89 -15.02 -12.98
N THR A 193 -5.21 -13.87 -12.90
CA THR A 193 -4.58 -13.43 -11.64
C THR A 193 -5.62 -12.94 -10.64
N LEU A 194 -6.71 -12.33 -11.13
CA LEU A 194 -7.83 -11.87 -10.32
C LEU A 194 -8.77 -12.99 -9.89
N ASN A 195 -9.05 -13.93 -10.79
CA ASN A 195 -9.86 -15.11 -10.51
C ASN A 195 -9.35 -16.29 -11.35
N PRO A 196 -8.98 -17.44 -10.77
CA PRO A 196 -8.42 -18.58 -11.50
C PRO A 196 -9.28 -19.08 -12.68
N GLU A 197 -10.60 -18.92 -12.63
CA GLU A 197 -11.55 -19.28 -13.70
C GLU A 197 -11.55 -18.27 -14.87
N GLY A 198 -10.85 -17.14 -14.71
CA GLY A 198 -10.57 -16.15 -15.75
C GLY A 198 -11.69 -15.15 -16.00
N PHE A 199 -11.67 -14.53 -17.19
CA PHE A 199 -12.45 -13.32 -17.51
C PHE A 199 -13.96 -13.47 -17.30
N ARG A 200 -14.54 -14.64 -17.61
CA ARG A 200 -15.98 -14.86 -17.46
C ARG A 200 -16.38 -14.81 -15.98
N ALA A 201 -15.59 -15.40 -15.10
CA ALA A 201 -15.82 -15.38 -13.66
C ALA A 201 -15.66 -13.95 -13.12
N VAL A 202 -14.56 -13.26 -13.47
CA VAL A 202 -14.35 -11.85 -13.08
C VAL A 202 -15.54 -10.96 -13.49
N LYS A 203 -16.02 -11.10 -14.73
CA LYS A 203 -17.22 -10.39 -15.20
C LYS A 203 -18.46 -10.73 -14.40
N LYS A 204 -18.71 -12.02 -14.15
CA LYS A 204 -19.89 -12.47 -13.38
C LYS A 204 -19.87 -11.90 -11.96
N SER A 205 -18.71 -11.93 -11.31
CA SER A 205 -18.49 -11.31 -9.99
C SER A 205 -18.79 -9.81 -10.01
N LEU A 206 -18.27 -9.07 -11.00
CA LEU A 206 -18.54 -7.63 -11.11
C LEU A 206 -20.00 -7.29 -11.40
N VAL A 207 -20.69 -8.07 -12.23
CA VAL A 207 -22.13 -7.89 -12.47
C VAL A 207 -22.92 -8.12 -11.19
N LEU A 208 -22.59 -9.16 -10.43
CA LEU A 208 -23.24 -9.44 -9.14
C LEU A 208 -22.99 -8.33 -8.13
N LEU A 209 -21.76 -7.84 -8.01
CA LEU A 209 -21.43 -6.71 -7.15
C LEU A 209 -22.18 -5.44 -7.55
N TYR A 210 -22.22 -5.12 -8.85
CA TYR A 210 -22.95 -3.97 -9.34
C TYR A 210 -24.45 -4.08 -9.04
N GLN A 211 -25.05 -5.25 -9.26
CA GLN A 211 -26.45 -5.50 -8.92
C GLN A 211 -26.70 -5.39 -7.40
N ALA A 212 -25.82 -5.91 -6.56
CA ALA A 212 -25.93 -5.82 -5.11
C ALA A 212 -25.77 -4.38 -4.59
N LEU A 213 -25.01 -3.52 -5.29
CA LEU A 213 -24.83 -2.11 -4.92
C LEU A 213 -25.98 -1.22 -5.41
N GLU A 214 -26.45 -1.44 -6.65
CA GLU A 214 -27.55 -0.67 -7.25
C GLU A 214 -28.91 -1.02 -6.67
N SER A 215 -29.09 -2.28 -6.31
CA SER A 215 -30.28 -2.70 -5.59
C SER A 215 -30.07 -2.34 -4.12
N LYS A 216 -31.01 -1.62 -3.49
CA LYS A 216 -31.02 -1.38 -2.04
C LYS A 216 -31.24 -2.69 -1.23
N THR A 217 -30.91 -3.82 -1.82
CA THR A 217 -31.32 -5.17 -1.49
C THR A 217 -30.21 -5.77 -0.65
N LYS A 218 -30.57 -6.15 0.58
CA LYS A 218 -29.61 -6.74 1.51
C LYS A 218 -29.11 -8.07 0.94
N LEU A 219 -27.86 -8.46 1.24
CA LEU A 219 -27.30 -9.75 0.81
C LEU A 219 -28.19 -10.96 1.17
N SER A 220 -28.99 -10.85 2.23
CA SER A 220 -30.00 -11.82 2.67
C SER A 220 -31.08 -12.14 1.63
N GLU A 221 -31.32 -11.22 0.68
CA GLU A 221 -32.36 -11.28 -0.34
C GLU A 221 -31.82 -11.79 -1.70
N LEU A 222 -30.52 -12.09 -1.79
CA LEU A 222 -29.95 -12.80 -2.93
C LEU A 222 -30.50 -14.23 -2.99
N THR A 223 -30.61 -14.78 -4.21
CA THR A 223 -30.92 -16.21 -4.38
C THR A 223 -29.79 -17.08 -3.82
N GLU A 224 -30.10 -18.31 -3.37
CA GLU A 224 -29.12 -19.20 -2.73
C GLU A 224 -27.91 -19.49 -3.61
N ASP A 225 -28.10 -19.63 -4.92
CA ASP A 225 -27.00 -19.78 -5.88
C ASP A 225 -26.05 -18.56 -5.88
N LEU A 226 -26.61 -17.35 -5.76
CA LEU A 226 -25.84 -16.11 -5.76
C LEU A 226 -25.16 -15.86 -4.40
N LYS A 227 -25.78 -16.28 -3.29
CA LYS A 227 -25.16 -16.28 -1.96
C LYS A 227 -23.98 -17.23 -1.87
N ALA A 228 -24.13 -18.45 -2.38
CA ALA A 228 -23.06 -19.44 -2.42
C ALA A 228 -21.86 -18.92 -3.21
N ILE A 229 -22.11 -18.32 -4.40
CA ILE A 229 -21.07 -17.71 -5.22
C ILE A 229 -20.41 -16.50 -4.52
N ALA A 230 -21.20 -15.66 -3.85
CA ALA A 230 -20.66 -14.50 -3.13
C ALA A 230 -19.75 -14.92 -1.97
N LEU A 231 -20.14 -15.96 -1.22
CA LEU A 231 -19.36 -16.50 -0.10
C LEU A 231 -18.12 -17.27 -0.56
N GLU A 232 -18.20 -17.99 -1.68
CA GLU A 232 -17.10 -18.79 -2.21
C GLU A 232 -16.01 -17.93 -2.88
N TYR A 233 -16.41 -16.95 -3.69
CA TYR A 233 -15.47 -16.21 -4.54
C TYR A 233 -15.14 -14.81 -4.05
N LEU A 234 -15.93 -14.23 -3.14
CA LEU A 234 -15.73 -12.87 -2.61
C LEU A 234 -16.03 -12.78 -1.10
N PRO A 235 -15.40 -13.63 -0.25
CA PRO A 235 -15.78 -13.77 1.16
C PRO A 235 -15.69 -12.46 1.95
N SER A 236 -14.68 -11.62 1.69
CA SER A 236 -14.50 -10.33 2.38
C SER A 236 -15.57 -9.30 1.99
N VAL A 237 -16.02 -9.29 0.72
CA VAL A 237 -17.06 -8.37 0.25
C VAL A 237 -18.43 -8.83 0.72
N ALA A 238 -18.68 -10.15 0.71
CA ALA A 238 -19.87 -10.74 1.30
C ALA A 238 -19.95 -10.45 2.80
N GLN A 239 -18.84 -10.56 3.55
CA GLN A 239 -18.78 -10.21 4.98
C GLN A 239 -19.04 -8.72 5.24
N ALA A 240 -18.40 -7.82 4.49
CA ALA A 240 -18.61 -6.39 4.63
C ALA A 240 -20.06 -5.96 4.28
N LEU A 241 -20.68 -6.62 3.30
CA LEU A 241 -22.11 -6.42 2.97
C LEU A 241 -23.03 -7.00 4.05
N LEU A 242 -22.69 -8.14 4.68
CA LEU A 242 -23.42 -8.69 5.82
C LEU A 242 -23.37 -7.78 7.06
N GLN A 243 -22.24 -7.10 7.26
CA GLN A 243 -22.03 -6.17 8.36
C GLN A 243 -22.57 -4.76 8.08
N ASN A 244 -23.11 -4.53 6.87
CA ASN A 244 -23.67 -3.24 6.44
C ASN A 244 -22.63 -2.09 6.47
N GLU A 245 -21.35 -2.41 6.28
CA GLU A 245 -20.22 -1.48 6.40
C GLU A 245 -19.82 -0.82 5.07
N LEU A 246 -20.41 -1.23 3.94
CA LEU A 246 -20.12 -0.65 2.62
C LEU A 246 -21.02 0.56 2.35
N SER A 247 -20.48 1.76 2.61
CA SER A 247 -21.03 3.00 2.04
C SER A 247 -20.59 3.14 0.58
N THR A 248 -21.49 3.62 -0.29
CA THR A 248 -21.40 3.65 -1.76
C THR A 248 -20.17 4.36 -2.36
N VAL A 249 -19.28 4.90 -1.54
CA VAL A 249 -18.14 5.73 -1.97
C VAL A 249 -16.78 5.07 -1.65
N GLU A 250 -16.71 4.12 -0.72
CA GLU A 250 -15.43 3.58 -0.22
C GLU A 250 -15.02 2.23 -0.85
N ALA A 251 -15.88 1.66 -1.71
CA ALA A 251 -15.67 0.35 -2.34
C ALA A 251 -14.77 0.37 -3.60
N LEU A 252 -14.22 1.51 -3.99
CA LEU A 252 -13.32 1.71 -5.15
C LEU A 252 -11.93 2.17 -4.71
#